data_AF-A0A5D8ZAW8-F1
#
_entry.id   AF-A0A5D8ZAW8-F1
#
_cell.length_a   1.000
_cell.length_b   1.000
_cell.length_c   1.000
_cell.angle_alpha   90.00
_cell.angle_beta   90.00
_cell.angle_gamma   90.00
#
_symmetry.space_group_name_H-M   'P 1'
#
loop_
_entity.id
_entity.type
_entity.pdbx_description
1 polymer ?
#
loop_
_entity_poly.entity_id
_entity_poly.type
_entity_poly.pdbx_seq_one_letter_code
_entity_poly.pdbx_strand_id
1 'polypeptide(L)'
;MGRPIRFASAFLPLAMAVALPVAAGQVYTWKDARGVTHYADAPPAGQTMKARTFGERPVPPTAPKAVANSDCSNARSNFTLLQGTARVGVDDNKDGKIDRELTAAERAARLKVAEGQVELYCEKPAADAVTTRKG
;
A
#
# COMPACT_ATOMS: atom_id res chain seq x y z
N MET A 1 33.53 72.22 -17.40
CA MET A 1 32.91 71.82 -18.69
C MET A 1 32.30 70.44 -18.48
N GLY A 2 31.03 70.08 -18.68
CA GLY A 2 30.03 70.44 -19.71
C GLY A 2 29.59 69.13 -20.40
N ARG A 3 28.38 68.61 -20.09
CA ARG A 3 27.79 67.31 -20.56
C ARG A 3 27.39 67.36 -22.05
N PRO A 4 27.13 66.23 -22.77
CA PRO A 4 25.75 65.66 -22.84
C PRO A 4 25.67 64.11 -23.04
N ILE A 5 24.86 63.32 -22.31
CA ILE A 5 23.48 62.78 -22.60
C ILE A 5 23.12 62.60 -24.11
N ARG A 6 22.53 61.53 -24.69
CA ARG A 6 21.66 60.38 -24.30
C ARG A 6 21.74 59.30 -25.40
N PHE A 7 21.53 58.02 -25.06
CA PHE A 7 20.72 57.13 -25.91
C PHE A 7 19.56 56.60 -25.07
N ALA A 8 18.36 56.82 -25.59
CA ALA A 8 17.08 56.40 -25.04
C ALA A 8 16.65 55.10 -25.74
N SER A 9 16.03 54.18 -24.98
CA SER A 9 15.06 53.12 -25.35
C SER A 9 15.17 52.03 -24.28
N ALA A 10 14.33 52.03 -23.23
CA ALA A 10 12.96 51.53 -23.18
C ALA A 10 12.89 49.98 -23.16
N PHE A 11 12.02 49.46 -22.27
CA PHE A 11 11.63 48.05 -22.08
C PHE A 11 12.69 47.19 -21.34
N LEU A 12 12.42 46.46 -20.26
CA LEU A 12 11.21 45.93 -19.64
C LEU A 12 11.65 45.39 -18.25
N PRO A 13 11.01 45.73 -17.12
CA PRO A 13 11.33 45.07 -15.85
C PRO A 13 10.66 43.70 -15.87
N LEU A 14 11.38 42.65 -16.27
CA LEU A 14 10.78 41.32 -16.44
C LEU A 14 11.35 40.29 -15.46
N ALA A 15 10.41 39.77 -14.68
CA ALA A 15 10.42 38.52 -13.92
C ALA A 15 11.24 38.49 -12.63
N MET A 16 10.67 39.15 -11.62
CA MET A 16 10.69 38.61 -10.26
C MET A 16 9.99 37.24 -10.28
N ALA A 17 10.75 36.16 -10.32
CA ALA A 17 10.23 34.81 -10.14
C ALA A 17 9.80 34.66 -8.68
N VAL A 18 8.53 34.92 -8.39
CA VAL A 18 7.92 34.56 -7.11
C VAL A 18 7.82 33.03 -7.09
N ALA A 19 8.78 32.39 -6.43
CA ALA A 19 8.66 30.98 -6.06
C ALA A 19 7.47 30.86 -5.09
N LEU A 20 6.32 30.42 -5.61
CA LEU A 20 5.21 30.01 -4.77
C LEU A 20 5.69 28.83 -3.92
N PRO A 21 5.61 28.88 -2.58
CA PRO A 21 5.88 27.71 -1.78
C PRO A 21 4.85 26.66 -2.14
N VAL A 22 5.31 25.51 -2.63
CA VAL A 22 4.48 24.30 -2.70
C VAL A 22 4.17 23.94 -1.25
N ALA A 23 2.96 24.27 -0.80
CA ALA A 23 2.47 23.80 0.47
C ALA A 23 2.25 22.29 0.34
N ALA A 24 3.03 21.49 1.07
CA ALA A 24 2.77 20.07 1.22
C ALA A 24 1.33 19.92 1.75
N GLY A 25 0.43 19.37 0.93
CA GLY A 25 -1.00 19.32 1.21
C GLY A 25 -1.27 18.63 2.55
N GLN A 26 -1.69 19.40 3.54
CA GLN A 26 -2.14 18.87 4.82
C GLN A 26 -3.60 18.44 4.64
N VAL A 27 -3.87 17.14 4.64
CA VAL A 27 -5.25 16.63 4.63
C VAL A 27 -5.82 16.74 6.04
N TYR A 28 -6.85 17.55 6.20
CA TYR A 28 -7.49 17.79 7.48
C TYR A 28 -8.69 16.86 7.66
N THR A 29 -8.83 16.28 8.86
CA THR A 29 -9.97 15.42 9.22
C THR A 29 -10.72 15.94 10.44
N TRP A 30 -12.05 15.98 10.35
CA TRP A 30 -12.92 16.31 11.48
C TRP A 30 -14.17 15.43 11.49
N LYS A 31 -14.82 15.33 12.66
CA LYS A 31 -16.13 14.70 12.79
C LYS A 31 -17.20 15.76 12.94
N ASP A 32 -18.30 15.62 12.20
CA ASP A 32 -19.48 16.48 12.37
C ASP A 32 -20.36 16.00 13.55
N ALA A 33 -21.41 16.77 13.86
CA ALA A 33 -22.33 16.49 14.97
C ALA A 33 -23.12 15.16 14.80
N ARG A 34 -23.11 14.57 13.60
CA ARG A 34 -23.73 13.27 13.30
C ARG A 34 -22.71 12.13 13.29
N GLY A 35 -21.45 12.41 13.64
CA GLY A 35 -20.37 11.42 13.72
C GLY A 35 -19.72 11.09 12.38
N VAL A 36 -20.09 11.77 11.29
CA VAL A 36 -19.51 11.55 9.96
C VAL A 36 -18.13 12.20 9.90
N THR A 37 -17.15 11.45 9.41
CA THR A 37 -15.77 11.93 9.25
C THR A 37 -15.60 12.55 7.87
N HIS A 38 -15.18 13.81 7.84
CA HIS A 38 -14.92 14.57 6.63
C HIS A 38 -13.41 14.75 6.42
N TYR A 39 -12.98 14.81 5.17
CA TYR A 39 -11.60 15.07 4.75
C TYR A 39 -11.57 16.25 3.78
N ALA A 40 -10.72 17.24 3.99
CA ALA A 40 -10.56 18.35 3.07
C ALA A 40 -9.12 18.89 3.05
N ASP A 41 -8.71 19.45 1.91
CA ASP A 41 -7.41 20.10 1.71
C ASP A 41 -7.34 21.52 2.34
N ALA A 42 -8.49 22.07 2.74
CA ALA A 42 -8.58 23.35 3.43
C ALA A 42 -9.34 23.16 4.77
N PRO A 43 -8.83 23.69 5.90
CA PRO A 43 -9.47 23.50 7.19
C PRO A 43 -10.82 24.24 7.24
N PRO A 44 -11.86 23.67 7.86
CA PRO A 44 -13.12 24.37 8.06
C PRO A 44 -12.90 25.59 8.96
N ALA A 45 -13.50 26.72 8.60
CA ALA A 45 -13.35 27.97 9.36
C ALA A 45 -13.77 27.78 10.83
N GLY A 46 -12.89 28.17 11.76
CA GLY A 46 -13.22 28.30 13.19
C GLY A 46 -12.93 27.09 14.09
N GLN A 47 -12.17 26.09 13.65
CA GLN A 47 -11.80 24.95 14.51
C GLN A 47 -10.29 24.90 14.80
N THR A 48 -9.93 24.79 16.08
CA THR A 48 -8.55 24.64 16.54
C THR A 48 -8.08 23.20 16.29
N MET A 49 -7.24 23.01 15.26
CA MET A 49 -6.68 21.71 14.93
C MET A 49 -5.38 21.45 15.70
N LYS A 50 -5.31 20.32 16.40
CA LYS A 50 -4.04 19.78 16.89
C LYS A 50 -3.31 19.15 15.70
N ALA A 51 -2.23 19.78 15.26
CA ALA A 51 -1.33 19.19 14.28
C ALA A 51 -0.82 17.85 14.81
N ARG A 52 -1.11 16.76 14.10
CA ARG A 52 -0.43 15.48 14.32
C ARG A 52 0.73 15.41 13.34
N THR A 53 1.93 15.53 13.87
CA THR A 53 3.15 15.25 13.11
C THR A 53 3.27 13.74 12.89
N PHE A 54 3.19 13.29 11.65
CA PHE A 54 3.67 11.96 11.26
C PHE A 54 5.20 12.04 11.26
N GLY A 55 5.80 11.83 12.43
CA GLY A 55 7.24 11.62 12.51
C GLY A 55 7.57 10.32 11.80
N GLU A 56 8.54 10.37 10.89
CA GLU A 56 9.21 9.20 10.33
C GLU A 56 9.87 8.46 11.49
N ARG A 57 9.09 7.60 12.15
CA ARG A 57 9.61 6.70 13.17
C ARG A 57 10.48 5.71 12.41
N PRO A 58 11.79 5.61 12.68
CA PRO A 58 12.58 4.52 12.14
C PRO A 58 11.86 3.24 12.52
N VAL A 59 11.34 2.51 11.54
CA VAL A 59 10.76 1.21 11.77
C VAL A 59 11.96 0.30 12.03
N PRO A 60 12.23 -0.13 13.27
CA PRO A 60 13.27 -1.13 13.48
C PRO A 60 12.91 -2.34 12.62
N PRO A 61 13.89 -3.07 12.05
CA PRO A 61 13.62 -4.27 11.27
C PRO A 61 12.75 -5.18 12.13
N THR A 62 11.46 -5.20 11.80
CA THR A 62 10.50 -6.00 12.54
C THR A 62 10.70 -7.39 12.00
N ALA A 63 11.20 -8.30 12.84
CA ALA A 63 11.19 -9.73 12.51
C ALA A 63 9.77 -10.07 12.02
N PRO A 64 9.65 -10.88 10.94
CA PRO A 64 8.34 -11.22 10.39
C PRO A 64 7.45 -11.70 11.54
N LYS A 65 6.34 -11.00 11.76
CA LYS A 65 5.35 -11.44 12.74
C LYS A 65 4.94 -12.84 12.29
N ALA A 66 5.09 -13.82 13.18
CA ALA A 66 4.55 -15.15 12.94
C ALA A 66 3.04 -15.02 12.74
N VAL A 67 2.61 -15.04 11.49
CA VAL A 67 1.21 -15.17 11.10
C VAL A 67 0.81 -16.60 11.43
N ALA A 68 0.05 -16.74 12.50
CA ALA A 68 -0.10 -17.99 13.21
C ALA A 68 -0.97 -19.01 12.45
N ASN A 69 -0.40 -20.18 12.16
CA ASN A 69 -1.02 -21.46 11.78
C ASN A 69 -1.86 -21.53 10.47
N SER A 70 -2.77 -20.58 10.21
CA SER A 70 -3.63 -20.60 9.02
C SER A 70 -2.84 -20.46 7.72
N ASP A 71 -1.76 -19.68 7.74
CA ASP A 71 -0.99 -19.38 6.54
C ASP A 71 -0.16 -20.58 6.09
N CYS A 72 0.37 -21.35 7.04
CA CYS A 72 0.99 -22.63 6.73
C CYS A 72 -0.05 -23.65 6.21
N SER A 73 -1.24 -23.75 6.83
CA SER A 73 -2.28 -24.68 6.32
C SER A 73 -2.78 -24.29 4.92
N ASN A 74 -2.93 -22.99 4.65
CA ASN A 74 -3.34 -22.48 3.35
C ASN A 74 -2.24 -22.72 2.30
N ALA A 75 -0.97 -22.44 2.62
CA ALA A 75 0.15 -22.70 1.73
C ALA A 75 0.26 -24.19 1.36
N ARG A 76 0.14 -25.09 2.34
CA ARG A 76 0.14 -26.55 2.10
C ARG A 76 -1.06 -26.99 1.25
N SER A 77 -2.25 -26.45 1.51
CA SER A 77 -3.44 -26.78 0.73
C SER A 77 -3.30 -26.33 -0.72
N ASN A 78 -2.84 -25.10 -0.95
CA ASN A 78 -2.58 -24.57 -2.29
C ASN A 78 -1.53 -25.39 -3.04
N PHE A 79 -0.42 -25.73 -2.37
CA PHE A 79 0.62 -26.57 -2.94
C PHE A 79 0.09 -27.95 -3.35
N THR A 80 -0.72 -28.58 -2.50
CA THR A 80 -1.34 -29.89 -2.78
C THR A 80 -2.30 -29.82 -3.97
N LEU A 81 -3.13 -28.77 -4.07
CA LEU A 81 -4.03 -28.57 -5.21
C LEU A 81 -3.27 -28.40 -6.53
N LEU A 82 -2.11 -27.73 -6.49
CA LEU A 82 -1.27 -27.54 -7.67
C LEU A 82 -0.51 -28.81 -8.07
N GLN A 83 -0.09 -29.63 -7.10
CA GLN A 83 0.54 -30.94 -7.35
C GLN A 83 -0.43 -32.01 -7.88
N GLY A 84 -1.71 -31.92 -7.50
CA GLY A 84 -2.72 -32.89 -7.91
C GLY A 84 -3.09 -32.80 -9.40
N THR A 85 -3.82 -33.80 -9.87
CA THR A 85 -4.35 -33.88 -11.24
C THR A 85 -5.63 -33.07 -11.44
N ALA A 86 -6.15 -32.42 -10.38
CA ALA A 86 -7.36 -31.62 -10.43
C ALA A 86 -7.20 -30.44 -11.40
N ARG A 87 -8.26 -30.18 -12.17
CA ARG A 87 -8.28 -29.07 -13.13
C ARG A 87 -8.49 -27.77 -12.36
N VAL A 88 -7.59 -26.80 -12.59
CA VAL A 88 -7.63 -25.50 -11.94
C VAL A 88 -7.99 -24.48 -13.02
N GLY A 89 -9.13 -23.84 -12.86
CA GLY A 89 -9.59 -22.79 -13.74
C GLY A 89 -8.94 -21.44 -13.43
N VAL A 90 -8.84 -20.59 -14.45
CA VAL A 90 -8.54 -19.17 -14.35
C VAL A 90 -9.80 -18.42 -14.74
N ASP A 91 -10.20 -17.50 -13.87
CA ASP A 91 -11.24 -16.52 -14.10
C ASP A 91 -10.54 -15.19 -14.44
N ASP A 92 -10.38 -14.92 -15.74
CA ASP A 92 -9.65 -13.75 -16.24
C ASP A 92 -10.54 -12.50 -16.18
N ASN A 93 -11.87 -12.66 -16.32
CA ASN A 93 -12.84 -11.56 -16.36
C ASN A 93 -13.50 -11.23 -14.99
N LYS A 94 -13.27 -12.06 -13.97
CA LYS A 94 -13.81 -11.96 -12.60
C LYS A 94 -15.33 -12.09 -12.51
N ASP A 95 -15.94 -12.85 -13.44
CA ASP A 95 -17.38 -13.12 -13.46
C ASP A 95 -17.78 -14.35 -12.62
N GLY A 96 -16.80 -15.03 -12.02
CA GLY A 96 -16.97 -16.24 -11.21
C GLY A 96 -17.04 -17.53 -12.02
N LYS A 97 -16.84 -17.49 -13.33
CA LYS A 97 -16.76 -18.66 -14.22
C LYS A 97 -15.32 -18.95 -14.60
N ILE A 98 -15.08 -20.19 -14.97
CA ILE A 98 -13.78 -20.61 -15.49
C ILE A 98 -13.71 -20.24 -16.97
N ASP A 99 -12.84 -19.29 -17.32
CA ASP A 99 -12.59 -18.90 -18.71
C ASP A 99 -11.67 -19.90 -19.42
N ARG A 100 -10.64 -20.34 -18.70
CA ARG A 100 -9.64 -21.28 -19.20
C ARG A 100 -9.04 -22.09 -18.08
N GLU A 101 -8.36 -23.17 -18.43
CA GLU A 101 -7.62 -23.98 -17.46
C GLU A 101 -6.15 -23.57 -17.37
N LEU A 102 -5.55 -23.82 -16.21
CA LEU A 102 -4.11 -23.70 -16.01
C LEU A 102 -3.35 -24.61 -16.96
N THR A 103 -2.44 -24.05 -17.75
CA THR A 103 -1.50 -24.86 -18.53
C THR A 103 -0.47 -25.56 -17.62
N ALA A 104 0.20 -26.60 -18.12
CA ALA A 104 1.23 -27.31 -17.36
C ALA A 104 2.40 -26.40 -16.95
N ALA A 105 2.84 -25.50 -17.84
CA ALA A 105 3.92 -24.56 -17.56
C ALA A 105 3.51 -23.54 -16.48
N GLU A 106 2.30 -22.98 -16.58
CA GLU A 106 1.77 -22.06 -15.58
C GLU A 106 1.54 -22.74 -14.23
N ARG A 107 1.12 -24.02 -14.22
CA ARG A 107 1.00 -24.83 -13.00
C ARG A 107 2.36 -25.03 -12.36
N ALA A 108 3.38 -25.39 -13.13
CA ALA A 108 4.75 -25.58 -12.64
C ALA A 108 5.32 -24.29 -12.04
N ALA A 109 5.10 -23.14 -12.69
CA ALA A 109 5.53 -21.84 -12.16
C ALA A 109 4.84 -21.51 -10.82
N ARG A 110 3.52 -21.72 -10.72
CA ARG A 110 2.78 -21.52 -9.47
C ARG A 110 3.21 -22.50 -8.38
N LEU A 111 3.53 -23.73 -8.73
CA LEU A 111 4.01 -24.74 -7.80
C LEU A 111 5.35 -24.32 -7.17
N LYS A 112 6.28 -23.77 -7.96
CA LYS A 112 7.55 -23.23 -7.45
C LYS A 112 7.34 -22.09 -6.44
N VAL A 113 6.38 -21.21 -6.72
CA VAL A 113 6.02 -20.12 -5.78
C VAL A 113 5.36 -20.68 -4.52
N ALA A 114 4.45 -21.63 -4.67
CA ALA A 114 3.74 -22.27 -3.56
C ALA A 114 4.71 -23.06 -2.65
N GLU A 115 5.72 -23.71 -3.22
CA GLU A 115 6.80 -24.38 -2.47
C GLU A 115 7.55 -23.38 -1.56
N GLY A 116 7.98 -22.24 -2.12
CA GLY A 116 8.63 -21.19 -1.33
C GLY A 116 7.71 -20.57 -0.26
N GLN A 117 6.40 -20.52 -0.51
CA GLN A 117 5.42 -20.11 0.52
C GLN A 117 5.29 -21.14 1.64
N VAL A 118 5.34 -22.43 1.32
CA VAL A 118 5.37 -23.49 2.34
C VAL A 118 6.64 -23.36 3.18
N GLU A 119 7.79 -23.16 2.56
CA GLU A 119 9.06 -22.92 3.27
C GLU A 119 8.95 -21.69 4.20
N LEU A 120 8.53 -20.55 3.65
CA LEU A 120 8.43 -19.29 4.39
C LEU A 120 7.43 -19.34 5.55
N TYR A 121 6.26 -19.98 5.36
CA TYR A 121 5.16 -19.92 6.34
C TYR A 121 5.13 -21.11 7.31
N CYS A 122 5.78 -22.23 6.98
CA CYS A 122 5.72 -23.44 7.81
C CYS A 122 6.96 -23.68 8.67
N GLU A 123 8.02 -22.89 8.55
CA GLU A 123 9.21 -22.97 9.42
C GLU A 123 9.02 -22.27 10.78
N LYS A 124 8.05 -22.77 11.55
CA LYS A 124 8.04 -22.96 13.02
C LYS A 124 6.70 -23.64 13.32
N PRO A 125 6.65 -24.79 14.01
CA PRO A 125 5.37 -25.47 14.19
C PRO A 125 4.46 -24.58 15.02
N ALA A 126 3.24 -24.36 14.53
CA ALA A 126 2.14 -23.86 15.34
C ALA A 126 1.81 -24.92 16.40
N ALA A 127 2.52 -24.87 17.52
CA ALA A 127 2.51 -25.91 18.55
C ALA A 127 1.21 -25.97 19.39
N ASP A 128 0.24 -25.05 19.21
CA ASP A 128 -0.78 -24.84 20.24
C ASP A 128 -2.22 -25.19 19.86
N ALA A 129 -2.50 -25.80 18.69
CA ALA A 129 -3.88 -26.03 18.25
C ALA A 129 -4.51 -27.38 18.64
N VAL A 130 -3.81 -28.25 19.40
CA VAL A 130 -4.31 -29.60 19.76
C VAL A 130 -4.17 -29.84 21.27
N THR A 131 -4.66 -28.93 22.13
CA THR A 131 -4.75 -29.23 23.58
C THR A 131 -5.94 -28.62 24.31
N THR A 132 -7.05 -28.39 23.62
CA THR A 132 -8.33 -28.03 24.25
C THR A 132 -9.49 -28.80 23.62
N ARG A 133 -9.47 -30.13 23.78
CA ARG A 133 -10.69 -30.93 23.87
C ARG A 133 -10.85 -31.37 25.33
N LYS A 134 -11.58 -30.59 26.12
CA LYS A 134 -11.98 -30.93 27.50
C LYS A 134 -13.43 -30.50 27.70
N GLY A 135 -14.27 -31.45 28.10
CA GLY A 135 -15.68 -31.27 28.42
C GLY A 135 -16.52 -32.36 27.81
#